data_AF-A0A967K2N0-F1
#
_entry.id   AF-A0A967K2N0-F1
#
_cell.length_a   1.000
_cell.length_b   1.000
_cell.length_c   1.000
_cell.angle_alpha   90.00
_cell.angle_beta   90.00
_cell.angle_gamma   90.00
#
_symmetry.space_group_name_H-M   'P 1'
#
loop_
_entity.id
_entity.type
_entity.pdbx_description
1 polymer ?
#
loop_
_entity_poly.entity_id
_entity_poly.type
_entity_poly.pdbx_seq_one_letter_code
_entity_poly.pdbx_strand_id
1 'polypeptide(L)' 'MIDEGINVTINTDDPSVSKITLSQEYETLCEELDLPLNTLRERIIAGARAAFLPEEERQKLVSDLTAEFKLMM' A
#
# COMPACT_ATOMS: atom_id res chain seq x y z
N MET A 1 7.71 -12.06 -4.95
CA MET A 1 8.19 -11.23 -3.80
C MET A 1 7.24 -11.35 -2.62
N ILE A 2 5.96 -10.98 -2.78
CA ILE A 2 4.95 -11.14 -1.73
C ILE A 2 4.81 -12.61 -1.29
N ASP A 3 4.67 -13.53 -2.25
CA ASP A 3 4.54 -14.97 -1.96
C ASP A 3 5.81 -15.59 -1.35
N GLU A 4 6.95 -14.95 -1.60
CA GLU A 4 8.25 -15.32 -1.00
C GLU A 4 8.43 -14.72 0.41
N GLY A 5 7.41 -14.06 0.95
CA GLY A 5 7.44 -13.45 2.28
C GLY A 5 8.25 -12.15 2.37
N ILE A 6 8.63 -11.55 1.24
CA ILE A 6 9.38 -10.28 1.22
C ILE A 6 8.44 -9.14 1.58
N ASN A 7 8.86 -8.29 2.52
CA ASN A 7 8.13 -7.07 2.86
C ASN A 7 8.33 -6.03 1.74
N VAL A 8 7.26 -5.70 1.02
CA VAL A 8 7.28 -4.79 -0.14
C VAL A 8 6.25 -3.68 0.02
N THR A 9 6.50 -2.55 -0.64
CA THR A 9 5.56 -1.43 -0.81
C THR A 9 5.31 -1.22 -2.30
N ILE A 10 4.17 -0.61 -2.64
CA ILE A 10 3.77 -0.32 -4.02
C ILE A 10 3.87 1.19 -4.25
N ASN A 11 4.52 1.58 -5.34
CA ASN A 11 4.87 2.96 -5.66
C ASN A 11 4.91 3.14 -7.19
N THR A 12 4.74 4.39 -7.67
CA THR A 12 4.73 4.70 -9.11
C THR A 12 6.12 4.95 -9.72
N ASP A 13 7.15 5.05 -8.89
CA ASP A 13 8.48 5.54 -9.26
C ASP A 13 8.42 6.95 -9.90
N ASP A 14 8.39 7.04 -11.23
CA ASP A 14 8.26 8.28 -12.02
C ASP A 14 6.89 8.38 -12.74
N PRO A 15 5.82 8.85 -12.07
CA PRO A 15 4.46 8.85 -12.63
C PRO A 15 4.32 9.74 -13.88
N SER A 16 5.12 10.79 -14.03
CA SER A 16 5.09 11.68 -15.21
C SER A 16 5.69 11.03 -16.46
N VAL A 17 6.68 10.14 -16.29
CA VAL A 17 7.32 9.38 -17.37
C VAL A 17 6.40 8.25 -17.81
N SER A 18 5.92 7.47 -16.85
CA SER A 18 5.07 6.29 -17.09
C SER A 18 3.62 6.64 -17.38
N LYS A 19 3.18 7.87 -17.09
CA LYS A 19 1.79 8.36 -17.25
C LYS A 19 0.77 7.52 -16.48
N ILE A 20 1.12 7.18 -15.25
CA ILE A 20 0.32 6.37 -14.33
C ILE A 20 0.08 7.11 -13.01
N THR A 21 -0.88 6.63 -12.25
CA THR A 21 -1.20 7.05 -10.89
C THR A 21 -1.04 5.86 -9.95
N LEU A 22 -0.91 6.12 -8.66
CA LEU A 22 -0.82 5.06 -7.66
C LEU A 22 -2.09 4.19 -7.63
N SER A 23 -3.26 4.76 -7.88
CA SER A 23 -4.51 4.01 -7.96
C SER A 23 -4.54 3.06 -9.15
N GLN A 24 -3.93 3.42 -10.28
CA GLN A 24 -3.82 2.53 -11.44
C GLN A 24 -2.90 1.34 -11.14
N GLU A 25 -1.77 1.57 -10.44
CA GLU A 25 -0.92 0.46 -9.99
C GLU A 25 -1.68 -0.50 -9.05
N TYR A 26 -2.52 0.04 -8.17
CA TYR A 26 -3.38 -0.78 -7.30
C TYR A 26 -4.43 -1.56 -8.09
N GLU A 27 -5.05 -0.93 -9.09
CA GLU A 27 -6.00 -1.59 -10.00
C GLU A 27 -5.33 -2.73 -10.75
N THR A 28 -4.18 -2.49 -11.40
CA THR A 28 -3.41 -3.52 -12.10
C THR A 28 -3.02 -4.68 -11.18
N LEU A 29 -2.59 -4.41 -9.94
CA LEU A 29 -2.28 -5.48 -8.98
C LEU A 29 -3.49 -6.36 -8.66
N CYS A 30 -4.66 -5.75 -8.44
CA CYS A 30 -5.87 -6.49 -8.08
C CYS A 30 -6.50 -7.22 -9.28
N GLU A 31 -6.58 -6.55 -10.43
CA GLU A 31 -7.37 -7.02 -11.58
C GLU A 31 -6.54 -7.86 -12.57
N GLU A 32 -5.25 -7.56 -12.74
CA GLU A 32 -4.39 -8.26 -13.71
C GLU A 32 -3.47 -9.28 -13.05
N LEU A 33 -3.07 -9.04 -11.79
CA LEU A 33 -2.16 -9.92 -11.04
C LEU A 33 -2.88 -10.71 -9.94
N ASP A 34 -4.22 -10.63 -9.89
CA ASP A 34 -5.09 -11.34 -8.94
C ASP A 34 -4.67 -11.12 -7.46
N LEU A 35 -4.04 -9.98 -7.15
CA LEU A 35 -3.62 -9.68 -5.78
C LEU A 35 -4.87 -9.45 -4.92
N PRO A 36 -5.09 -10.22 -3.84
CA PRO A 36 -6.25 -10.02 -3.00
C PRO A 36 -6.27 -8.61 -2.40
N LEU A 37 -7.45 -7.99 -2.34
CA LEU A 37 -7.62 -6.64 -1.78
C LEU A 37 -7.09 -6.53 -0.34
N ASN A 38 -7.21 -7.61 0.45
CA ASN A 38 -6.63 -7.67 1.79
C ASN A 38 -5.10 -7.58 1.77
N THR A 39 -4.45 -8.26 0.83
CA THR A 39 -2.99 -8.18 0.64
C THR A 39 -2.58 -6.78 0.21
N LEU A 40 -3.33 -6.12 -0.69
CA LEU A 40 -3.08 -4.72 -1.05
C LEU A 40 -3.15 -3.80 0.17
N ARG A 41 -4.19 -3.93 1.02
CA ARG A 41 -4.31 -3.16 2.28
C ARG A 41 -3.12 -3.36 3.20
N GLU A 42 -2.64 -4.60 3.33
CA GLU A 42 -1.43 -4.88 4.10
C GLU A 42 -0.19 -4.19 3.53
N ARG A 43 -0.05 -4.10 2.20
CA ARG A 43 1.08 -3.40 1.56
C ARG A 43 1.01 -1.88 1.80
N ILE A 44 -0.19 -1.31 1.80
CA ILE A 44 -0.39 0.11 2.14
C ILE A 44 0.02 0.37 3.60
N ILE A 45 -0.40 -0.51 4.53
CA ILE A 45 0.02 -0.43 5.94
C ILE A 45 1.53 -0.64 6.10
N ALA A 46 2.14 -1.53 5.32
CA ALA A 46 3.59 -1.73 5.32
C ALA A 46 4.34 -0.46 4.89
N GLY A 47 3.82 0.26 3.89
CA GLY A 47 4.32 1.58 3.49
C GLY A 47 4.26 2.61 4.61
N ALA A 48 3.13 2.70 5.31
CA ALA A 48 2.99 3.57 6.47
C ALA A 48 3.98 3.21 7.59
N ARG A 49 4.19 1.91 7.87
CA ARG A 49 5.17 1.44 8.87
C ARG A 49 6.62 1.73 8.48
N ALA A 50 6.91 1.79 7.19
CA ALA A 50 8.25 2.08 6.66
C ALA A 50 8.53 3.58 6.46
N ALA A 51 7.51 4.44 6.59
CA ALA A 51 7.65 5.88 6.42
C ALA A 51 8.68 6.47 7.41
N PHE A 52 9.51 7.39 6.94
CA PHE A 52 10.51 8.09 7.75
C PHE A 52 9.88 9.24 8.57
N LEU A 53 8.81 8.91 9.27
CA LEU A 53 8.12 9.79 10.22
C LEU A 53 8.61 9.52 11.65
N PRO A 54 8.53 10.52 12.55
CA PRO A 54 8.64 10.29 13.98
C PRO A 54 7.70 9.17 14.45
N GLU A 55 8.09 8.45 15.51
CA GLU A 55 7.38 7.26 15.99
C GLU A 55 5.88 7.49 16.18
N GLU A 56 5.51 8.59 16.85
CA GLU A 56 4.13 8.94 17.16
C GLU A 56 3.30 9.18 15.89
N GLU A 57 3.85 9.97 14.95
CA GLU A 57 3.19 10.25 13.66
C GLU A 57 3.03 8.98 12.82
N ARG A 58 4.04 8.09 12.83
CA ARG A 58 4.00 6.81 12.13
C ARG A 58 2.95 5.87 12.71
N GLN A 59 2.87 5.77 14.03
CA GLN A 59 1.85 4.98 14.72
C GLN A 59 0.44 5.54 14.45
N LYS A 60 0.30 6.87 14.46
CA LYS A 60 -0.96 7.53 14.10
C LYS A 60 -1.38 7.19 12.67
N LEU A 61 -0.48 7.32 11.70
CA LEU A 61 -0.75 7.00 10.29
C LEU A 61 -1.20 5.54 10.11
N VAL A 62 -0.50 4.59 10.76
CA VAL A 62 -0.88 3.17 10.72
C VAL A 62 -2.25 2.95 11.35
N SER A 63 -2.55 3.62 12.46
CA SER A 63 -3.84 3.51 13.15
C SER A 63 -4.98 4.06 12.30
N ASP A 64 -4.81 5.24 11.71
CA ASP A 64 -5.80 5.89 10.86
C ASP A 64 -6.14 5.02 9.64
N LEU A 65 -5.13 4.55 8.90
CA LEU A 65 -5.31 3.66 7.75
C LEU A 65 -5.98 2.34 8.12
N THR A 66 -5.59 1.75 9.25
CA THR A 66 -6.21 0.51 9.74
C THR A 66 -7.68 0.72 10.11
N ALA A 67 -8.03 1.87 10.68
CA ALA A 67 -9.41 2.21 11.01
C ALA A 67 -10.24 2.46 9.74
N GLU A 68 -9.71 3.19 8.76
CA GLU A 68 -10.36 3.43 7.47
C GLU A 68 -10.68 2.13 6.74
N PHE A 69 -9.72 1.20 6.63
CA PHE A 69 -9.97 -0.08 5.97
C PHE A 69 -11.00 -0.94 6.70
N LYS A 70 -11.15 -0.81 8.02
CA LYS A 70 -12.21 -1.50 8.77
C LYS A 70 -13.60 -0.94 8.47
N LEU A 71 -13.71 0.36 8.18
CA LEU A 71 -14.98 1.00 7.82
C LEU A 71 -15.44 0.65 6.39
N MET A 72 -14.50 0.22 5.54
CA MET A 72 -14.76 -0.20 4.15
C MET A 72 -15.11 -1.69 4.02
N MET A 73 -15.28 -2.41 5.13
CA MET A 73 -15.79 -3.79 5.18
C MET A 73 -17.30 -3.80 5.38
#